data_AF-A0A964XGN2-F1
#
_entry.id   AF-A0A964XGN2-F1
#
_cell.length_a   1.000
_cell.length_b   1.000
_cell.length_c   1.000
_cell.angle_alpha   90.00
_cell.angle_beta   90.00
_cell.angle_gamma   90.00
#
_symmetry.space_group_name_H-M   'P 1'
#
loop_
_entity.id
_entity.type
_entity.pdbx_description
1 polymer ?
#
loop_
_entity_poly.entity_id
_entity_poly.type
_entity_poly.pdbx_seq_one_letter_code
_entity_poly.pdbx_strand_id
1 'polypeptide(L)' 'GFRRGVFMKDIGVVNSPSGAPTLALAGGAAKRLEEMVPAGHEARIHLTLTDDHPWAYALVLIEAVAIPTGQP' A
#
# COMPACT_ATOMS: atom_id res chain seq x y z
N GLY A 1 3.49 -17.78 -4.90
CA GLY A 1 3.73 -16.33 -4.83
C GLY A 1 3.32 -15.71 -6.15
N PHE A 2 3.23 -14.39 -6.22
CA PHE A 2 3.05 -13.67 -7.48
C PHE A 2 4.39 -13.63 -8.23
N ARG A 3 5.00 -12.46 -8.36
CA ARG A 3 6.32 -12.26 -9.00
C ARG A 3 7.20 -11.40 -8.09
N ARG A 4 8.52 -11.41 -8.30
CA ARG A 4 9.50 -10.60 -7.56
C ARG A 4 9.41 -10.79 -6.04
N GLY A 5 9.19 -12.04 -5.61
CA GLY A 5 9.12 -12.38 -4.19
C GLY A 5 7.85 -11.89 -3.46
N VAL A 6 6.87 -11.31 -4.14
CA VAL A 6 5.60 -10.88 -3.52
C VAL A 6 4.68 -12.08 -3.32
N PHE A 7 4.07 -12.21 -2.14
CA PHE A 7 3.09 -13.25 -1.81
C PHE A 7 1.80 -12.64 -1.27
N MET A 8 0.65 -13.27 -1.51
CA MET A 8 -0.65 -12.80 -1.01
C MET A 8 -0.67 -12.67 0.53
N LYS A 9 -0.06 -13.61 1.25
CA LYS A 9 0.05 -13.59 2.71
C LYS A 9 0.79 -12.36 3.26
N ASP A 10 1.58 -11.69 2.42
CA ASP A 10 2.37 -10.52 2.80
C ASP A 10 1.58 -9.21 2.56
N ILE A 11 0.35 -9.29 2.06
CA ILE A 11 -0.53 -8.14 1.75
C ILE A 11 -1.76 -8.21 2.67
N GLY A 12 -1.65 -7.66 3.87
CA GLY A 12 -2.77 -7.58 4.81
C GLY A 12 -3.62 -6.34 4.58
N VAL A 13 -4.94 -6.47 4.69
CA VAL A 13 -5.86 -5.32 4.82
C VAL A 13 -6.15 -5.13 6.31
N VAL A 14 -5.95 -3.92 6.81
CA VAL A 14 -6.25 -3.55 8.20
C VAL A 14 -7.06 -2.27 8.24
N ASN A 15 -7.82 -2.04 9.29
CA ASN A 15 -8.57 -0.80 9.47
C ASN A 15 -7.71 0.22 10.23
N SER A 16 -7.68 1.45 9.75
CA SER A 16 -7.12 2.57 10.50
C SER A 16 -8.02 2.93 11.71
N PRO A 17 -7.58 3.81 12.63
CA PRO A 17 -8.41 4.26 13.74
C PRO A 17 -9.73 4.92 13.31
N SER A 18 -9.80 5.47 12.10
CA SER A 18 -11.05 6.04 11.55
C SER A 18 -11.98 4.98 10.95
N GLY A 19 -11.56 3.71 10.91
CA GLY A 19 -12.26 2.61 10.26
C GLY A 19 -11.96 2.48 8.77
N ALA A 20 -11.28 3.45 8.15
CA ALA A 20 -10.90 3.38 6.75
C ALA A 20 -9.93 2.22 6.48
N PRO A 21 -10.07 1.46 5.37
CA PRO A 21 -9.18 0.37 5.07
C PRO A 21 -7.79 0.88 4.66
N THR A 22 -6.75 0.16 5.06
CA THR A 22 -5.36 0.40 4.68
C THR A 22 -4.62 -0.93 4.49
N LEU A 23 -3.38 -0.88 4.00
CA LEU A 23 -2.54 -2.06 3.82
C LEU A 23 -1.46 -2.18 4.90
N ALA A 24 -1.34 -3.36 5.47
CA ALA A 24 -0.19 -3.80 6.24
C ALA A 24 0.66 -4.73 5.36
N LEU A 25 1.69 -4.18 4.73
CA LEU A 25 2.60 -4.95 3.88
C LEU A 25 3.75 -5.51 4.70
N ALA A 26 4.13 -6.76 4.42
CA ALA A 26 5.26 -7.43 5.02
C ALA A 26 6.13 -8.12 3.96
N GLY A 27 7.20 -8.79 4.39
CA GLY A 27 7.99 -9.70 3.55
C GLY A 27 8.35 -9.13 2.17
N GLY A 28 8.04 -9.88 1.12
CA GLY A 28 8.39 -9.48 -0.23
C GLY A 28 7.50 -8.36 -0.80
N ALA A 29 6.30 -8.16 -0.26
CA ALA A 29 5.44 -7.04 -0.66
C ALA A 29 5.99 -5.70 -0.18
N ALA A 30 6.39 -5.61 1.09
CA ALA A 30 7.01 -4.42 1.67
C ALA A 30 8.31 -4.05 0.95
N LYS A 31 9.21 -5.03 0.78
CA LYS A 31 10.47 -4.83 0.05
C LYS A 31 10.22 -4.34 -1.38
N ARG A 32 9.21 -4.89 -2.06
CA ARG A 32 8.90 -4.48 -3.43
C ARG A 32 8.37 -3.05 -3.51
N LEU A 33 7.60 -2.62 -2.52
CA LEU A 33 7.15 -1.23 -2.43
C LEU A 33 8.35 -0.30 -2.25
N GLU A 34 9.25 -0.59 -1.31
CA GLU A 34 10.47 0.18 -1.08
C GLU A 34 11.32 0.33 -2.35
N GLU A 35 11.51 -0.75 -3.11
CA GLU A 35 12.24 -0.73 -4.40
C GLU A 35 11.57 0.14 -5.47
N MET A 36 10.26 0.39 -5.37
CA MET A 36 9.52 1.23 -6.32
C MET A 36 9.53 2.71 -5.94
N VAL A 37 9.82 3.04 -4.68
CA VAL A 37 9.80 4.41 -4.18
C VAL A 37 11.12 5.10 -4.55
N PRO A 38 11.08 6.24 -5.27
CA PRO A 38 12.29 7.00 -5.56
C PRO A 38 12.95 7.55 -4.28
N ALA A 39 14.26 7.80 -4.34
CA ALA A 39 14.97 8.45 -3.25
C ALA A 39 14.33 9.81 -2.88
N GLY A 40 14.32 10.13 -1.59
CA GLY A 40 13.71 11.38 -1.08
C GLY A 40 12.19 11.39 -1.08
N HIS A 41 11.54 10.25 -1.35
CA HIS A 41 10.08 10.12 -1.29
C HIS A 41 9.68 9.04 -0.27
N GLU A 42 8.47 9.17 0.24
CA GLU A 42 7.77 8.12 0.99
C GLU A 42 6.60 7.57 0.15
N ALA A 43 6.29 6.29 0.29
CA ALA A 43 5.09 5.73 -0.28
C ALA A 43 3.87 6.07 0.59
N ARG A 44 2.81 6.58 -0.04
CA ARG A 44 1.48 6.60 0.56
C ARG A 44 0.54 5.71 -0.24
N ILE A 45 -0.16 4.85 0.47
CA ILE A 45 -1.11 3.91 -0.12
C ILE A 45 -2.51 4.37 0.22
N HIS A 46 -3.33 4.53 -0.81
CA HIS A 46 -4.76 4.80 -0.70
C HIS A 46 -5.51 3.55 -1.13
N LEU A 47 -6.34 3.03 -0.24
CA LEU A 47 -7.15 1.85 -0.48
C LEU A 47 -8.63 2.22 -0.34
N THR A 48 -9.41 1.84 -1.34
CA THR A 48 -10.87 1.78 -1.23
C THR A 48 -11.35 0.40 -1.67
N LEU A 49 -12.37 -0.08 -0.97
CA LEU A 49 -12.98 -1.39 -1.13
C LEU A 49 -14.49 -1.17 -1.17
N THR A 50 -15.17 -1.86 -2.08
CA THR A 50 -16.63 -1.91 -2.11
C THR A 50 -17.06 -3.30 -2.53
N ASP A 51 -18.14 -3.79 -1.95
CA ASP A 51 -18.78 -5.04 -2.32
C ASP A 51 -20.28 -4.81 -2.55
N ASP A 52 -20.80 -5.45 -3.58
CA ASP A 52 -22.24 -5.58 -3.84
C ASP A 52 -22.47 -6.89 -4.57
N HIS A 53 -23.31 -7.76 -4.05
CA HIS A 53 -23.40 -9.14 -4.52
C HIS A 53 -23.82 -9.21 -6.00
N PRO A 54 -23.08 -9.94 -6.87
CA PRO A 54 -22.04 -10.92 -6.58
C PRO A 54 -20.59 -10.42 -6.64
N TRP A 55 -20.36 -9.11 -6.70
CA TRP A 55 -19.09 -8.49 -7.00
C TRP A 55 -18.40 -7.88 -5.77
N ALA A 56 -17.08 -7.79 -5.88
CA ALA A 56 -16.25 -6.97 -5.01
C ALA A 56 -15.23 -6.23 -5.86
N TYR A 57 -14.87 -5.02 -5.41
CA TYR A 57 -13.93 -4.16 -6.09
C TYR A 57 -12.97 -3.52 -5.08
N ALA A 58 -11.72 -3.44 -5.49
CA ALA A 58 -10.66 -2.78 -4.74
C ALA A 58 -9.89 -1.87 -5.68
N LEU A 59 -9.67 -0.62 -5.28
CA LEU A 59 -8.74 0.28 -5.94
C LEU A 59 -7.60 0.59 -4.98
N VAL A 60 -6.37 0.40 -5.46
CA VAL A 60 -5.14 0.76 -4.75
C VAL A 60 -4.41 1.80 -5.56
N LEU A 61 -4.24 2.99 -4.98
CA LEU A 61 -3.37 4.02 -5.51
C LEU A 61 -2.13 4.11 -4.63
N ILE A 62 -0.95 4.05 -5.24
CA ILE A 62 0.33 4.21 -4.55
C ILE A 62 0.97 5.48 -5.10
N GLU A 63 1.14 6.47 -4.23
CA GLU A 63 1.84 7.71 -4.56
C GLU A 63 3.22 7.74 -3.90
N ALA A 64 4.20 8.34 -4.58
CA ALA A 64 5.48 8.72 -4.00
C ALA A 64 5.40 10.19 -3.63
N VAL A 65 5.36 10.50 -2.33
CA VAL A 65 5.28 11.87 -1.82
C VAL A 65 6.68 12.32 -1.41
N ALA A 66 7.11 13.50 -1.85
CA ALA A 66 8.41 14.03 -1.45
C ALA A 66 8.46 14.22 0.07
N ILE A 67 9.49 13.66 0.71
CA ILE A 67 9.72 13.86 2.14
C ILE A 67 10.20 15.31 2.31
N PRO A 68 9.55 16.12 3.15
CA PRO A 68 10.02 17.47 3.41
C PRO A 68 11.43 17.43 4.01
N THR A 69 12.45 17.71 3.20
CA THR A 69 13.76 18.14 3.71
C THR A 69 13.56 19.53 4.27
N GLY A 70 13.61 19.67 5.59
CA GLY A 70 13.34 20.92 6.30
C GLY A 70 13.97 22.13 5.62
N GLN A 71 13.13 23.09 5.26
CA GLN A 71 13.52 24.49 5.14
C GLN A 71 13.09 25.15 6.46
N PRO A 72 13.94 25.96 7.10
CA PRO A 72 13.66 26.54 8.43
C PRO A 72 12.33 27.31 8.48
#